data_AF-A0ABD3DMQ7-F1
#
_entry.id   AF-A0ABD3DMQ7-F1
#
_cell.length_a   1.000
_cell.length_b   1.000
_cell.length_c   1.000
_cell.angle_alpha   90.00
_cell.angle_beta   90.00
_cell.angle_gamma   90.00
#
_symmetry.space_group_name_H-M   'P 1'
#
loop_
_entity.id
_entity.type
_entity.pdbx_description
1 polymer ?
#
loop_
_entity_poly.entity_id
_entity_poly.type
_entity_poly.pdbx_seq_one_letter_code
_entity_poly.pdbx_strand_id
1 'polypeptide(L)'
;MDRISQLPIHILHRILSNLSQKQSIRTCILSKSWRHVGSTRPKIEFLEEFFNGDKQSFLSVIDSTLQRYLDQNLSVHQFIICMWALDPQSISLLEKWIPILVRIMRVKTFHLCFNSERSDYFDLPSIVFQSQTLENLHLERCLLREKSIDSVRLNNLQTVRLDRVRIKEETFEKILSSCPLIEKVSLFGCNGLKTICVFKPRNLKHFAFGDYYELNKEQDPSLSIKIDSPSVRTIQIAGCSNWNQQFNYFPNLESLFLNRVKLSSDSFEFFSSKYLPCLECFTIDSCYGFEICYLNLSGSVKYLTIRNLEKKPIDAVIEAPNIVEFVYEGEIPELSLSFKADSPDWKSNIILCSYSDFDNNASSWFNKLICLLRSLSESKITLKLVHHRRTNRPIIQAVPSSLLLSDVDYRCFYQPVEVVHLSLSGYFSSSSFPAFLNCLFCVCHPKYVSQHSYSYATTDWEREDKELNESLLQILVMETEMRRYFWPRDLEDICWVEALDKIGQKQNVVWIQLKWRE
;
A
#
# COMPACT_ATOMS: atom_id res chain seq x y z
N MET A 1 -29.96 -32.12 17.23
CA MET A 1 -29.89 -31.11 18.30
C MET A 1 -28.89 -30.03 17.90
N ASP A 2 -29.29 -28.76 17.92
CA ASP A 2 -28.36 -27.65 17.72
C ASP A 2 -27.56 -27.42 19.02
N ARG A 3 -26.36 -28.03 19.07
CA ARG A 3 -25.45 -27.94 20.22
C ARG A 3 -24.79 -26.57 20.33
N ILE A 4 -24.72 -25.81 19.24
CA ILE A 4 -24.08 -24.49 19.24
C ILE A 4 -25.00 -23.46 19.89
N SER A 5 -26.32 -23.53 19.64
CA SER A 5 -27.31 -22.69 20.33
C SER A 5 -27.35 -22.84 21.86
N GLN A 6 -26.71 -23.88 22.42
CA GLN A 6 -26.64 -24.15 23.87
C GLN A 6 -25.41 -23.52 24.54
N LEU A 7 -24.50 -22.91 23.78
CA LEU A 7 -23.34 -22.23 24.34
C LEU A 7 -23.77 -21.00 25.17
N PRO A 8 -22.98 -20.61 26.19
CA PRO A 8 -23.23 -19.38 26.94
C PRO A 8 -23.34 -18.14 26.04
N ILE A 9 -24.21 -17.20 26.44
CA ILE A 9 -24.52 -15.98 25.66
C ILE A 9 -23.25 -15.19 25.25
N HIS A 10 -22.26 -15.12 26.15
CA HIS A 10 -21.01 -14.40 25.87
C HIS A 10 -20.17 -15.07 24.77
N ILE A 11 -20.23 -16.39 24.63
CA ILE A 11 -19.57 -17.12 23.53
C ILE A 11 -20.33 -16.87 22.23
N LEU A 12 -21.66 -16.91 22.27
CA LEU A 12 -22.51 -16.62 21.11
C LEU A 12 -22.31 -15.18 20.61
N HIS A 13 -22.18 -14.20 21.50
CA HIS A 13 -21.82 -12.82 21.16
C HIS A 13 -20.45 -12.73 20.50
N ARG A 14 -19.45 -13.47 21.01
CA ARG A 14 -18.11 -13.52 20.41
C ARG A 14 -18.10 -14.17 19.03
N ILE A 15 -18.93 -15.18 18.81
CA ILE A 15 -19.11 -15.78 17.48
C ILE A 15 -19.71 -14.73 16.54
N LEU A 16 -20.83 -14.10 16.92
CA LEU A 16 -21.49 -13.09 16.08
C LEU A 16 -20.61 -11.87 15.80
N SER A 17 -19.75 -11.45 16.74
CA SER A 17 -18.87 -10.29 16.54
C SER A 17 -17.78 -10.51 15.49
N ASN A 18 -17.44 -11.78 15.23
CA ASN A 18 -16.44 -12.18 14.23
C ASN A 18 -17.05 -12.43 12.84
N LEU A 19 -18.38 -12.44 12.73
CA LEU A 19 -19.09 -12.56 11.46
C LEU A 19 -19.27 -11.18 10.82
N SER A 20 -19.35 -11.14 9.48
CA SER A 20 -19.84 -9.94 8.80
C SER A 20 -21.30 -9.67 9.18
N GLN A 21 -21.77 -8.42 9.04
CA GLN A 21 -23.16 -8.08 9.35
C GLN A 21 -24.18 -9.01 8.64
N LYS A 22 -23.96 -9.31 7.35
CA LYS A 22 -24.81 -10.21 6.57
C LYS A 22 -24.82 -11.63 7.12
N GLN A 23 -23.66 -12.16 7.51
CA GLN A 23 -23.54 -13.48 8.13
C GLN A 23 -24.18 -13.51 9.52
N SER A 24 -23.99 -12.45 10.30
CA SER A 24 -24.57 -12.30 11.64
C SER A 24 -26.10 -12.33 11.57
N ILE A 25 -26.72 -11.54 10.68
CA ILE A 25 -28.18 -11.54 10.48
C ILE A 25 -28.68 -12.92 10.05
N ARG A 26 -28.02 -13.59 9.10
CA ARG A 26 -28.38 -14.96 8.67
C ARG A 26 -28.31 -15.96 9.83
N THR A 27 -27.28 -15.86 10.65
CA THR A 27 -27.10 -16.72 11.83
C THR A 27 -28.23 -16.51 12.84
N CYS A 28 -28.68 -15.26 13.03
CA CYS A 28 -29.79 -14.92 13.92
C CYS A 28 -31.15 -15.53 13.50
N ILE A 29 -31.28 -16.01 12.26
CA ILE A 29 -32.52 -16.64 11.77
C ILE A 29 -32.58 -18.14 12.11
N LEU A 30 -31.43 -18.76 12.37
CA LEU A 30 -31.31 -20.22 12.52
C LEU A 30 -32.03 -20.79 13.75
N SER A 31 -32.16 -20.01 14.82
CA SER A 31 -32.89 -20.44 16.03
C SER A 31 -33.42 -19.26 16.85
N LYS A 32 -34.35 -19.55 17.77
CA LYS A 32 -34.83 -18.55 18.75
C LYS A 32 -33.70 -18.03 19.65
N SER A 33 -32.72 -18.89 19.99
CA SER A 33 -31.55 -18.52 20.78
C SER A 33 -30.69 -17.52 20.02
N TRP A 34 -30.31 -17.83 18.77
CA TRP A 34 -29.53 -16.94 17.93
C TRP A 34 -30.24 -15.61 17.63
N ARG A 35 -31.56 -15.64 17.47
CA ARG A 35 -32.36 -14.42 17.32
C ARG A 35 -32.24 -13.51 18.56
N HIS A 36 -32.34 -14.10 19.76
CA HIS A 36 -32.18 -13.37 21.01
C HIS A 36 -30.75 -12.82 21.17
N VAL A 37 -29.74 -13.63 20.87
CA VAL A 37 -28.31 -13.22 20.89
C VAL A 37 -28.09 -12.04 19.94
N GLY A 38 -28.65 -12.12 18.72
CA GLY A 38 -28.58 -11.05 17.74
C GLY A 38 -29.18 -9.74 18.22
N SER A 39 -30.28 -9.80 18.98
CA SER A 39 -30.95 -8.61 19.51
C SER A 39 -30.17 -7.92 20.63
N THR A 40 -29.22 -8.60 21.28
CA THR A 40 -28.44 -8.13 22.44
C THR A 40 -26.94 -8.03 22.16
N ARG A 41 -26.53 -8.08 20.89
CA ARG A 41 -25.12 -8.13 20.50
C ARG A 41 -24.34 -6.86 20.90
N PRO A 42 -23.10 -7.01 21.40
CA PRO A 42 -22.28 -5.88 21.83
C PRO A 42 -21.70 -5.05 20.67
N LYS A 43 -21.64 -5.61 19.45
CA LYS A 43 -21.20 -4.93 18.22
C LYS A 43 -22.40 -4.59 17.36
N ILE A 44 -22.65 -3.30 17.16
CA ILE A 44 -23.73 -2.79 16.31
C ILE A 44 -23.10 -2.09 15.11
N GLU A 45 -23.46 -2.54 13.92
CA GLU A 45 -23.02 -1.98 12.65
C GLU A 45 -24.23 -1.70 11.77
N PHE A 46 -24.28 -0.50 11.22
CA PHE A 46 -25.32 -0.02 10.31
C PHE A 46 -24.67 0.58 9.07
N LEU A 47 -24.82 -0.10 7.93
CA LEU A 47 -24.34 0.39 6.63
C LEU A 47 -25.56 0.68 5.74
N GLU A 48 -25.71 1.94 5.34
CA GLU A 48 -26.84 2.38 4.49
C GLU A 48 -26.86 1.66 3.14
N GLU A 49 -25.70 1.21 2.64
CA GLU A 49 -25.58 0.45 1.39
C GLU A 49 -26.45 -0.82 1.34
N PHE A 50 -26.78 -1.41 2.49
CA PHE A 50 -27.64 -2.60 2.56
C PHE A 50 -29.14 -2.30 2.51
N PHE A 51 -29.53 -1.03 2.44
CA PHE A 51 -30.93 -0.60 2.43
C PHE A 51 -31.44 -0.25 1.04
N ASN A 52 -30.68 -0.56 -0.03
CA ASN A 52 -31.09 -0.34 -1.42
C ASN A 52 -31.60 1.09 -1.70
N GLY A 53 -31.03 2.09 -1.02
CA GLY A 53 -31.44 3.50 -1.12
C GLY A 53 -32.65 3.90 -0.27
N ASP A 54 -33.26 2.97 0.49
CA ASP A 54 -34.33 3.30 1.45
C ASP A 54 -33.76 3.85 2.76
N LYS A 55 -33.50 5.15 2.74
CA LYS A 55 -32.96 5.89 3.87
C LYS A 55 -33.91 5.94 5.07
N GLN A 56 -35.24 6.01 4.85
CA GLN A 56 -36.18 6.09 5.97
C GLN A 56 -36.21 4.78 6.75
N SER A 57 -36.21 3.64 6.05
CA SER A 57 -36.09 2.34 6.70
C SER A 57 -34.76 2.21 7.44
N PHE A 58 -33.65 2.67 6.86
CA PHE A 58 -32.35 2.70 7.54
C PHE A 58 -32.39 3.47 8.86
N LEU A 59 -32.86 4.72 8.83
CA LEU A 59 -32.96 5.58 10.02
C LEU A 59 -33.92 5.00 11.07
N SER A 60 -35.06 4.46 10.65
CA SER A 60 -36.05 3.84 11.53
C SER A 60 -35.51 2.59 12.24
N VAL A 61 -34.74 1.75 11.53
CA VAL A 61 -34.10 0.57 12.10
C VAL A 61 -33.06 0.94 13.14
N ILE A 62 -32.29 2.01 12.91
CA ILE A 62 -31.33 2.52 13.89
C ILE A 62 -32.06 3.06 15.11
N ASP A 63 -33.04 3.95 14.94
CA ASP A 63 -33.75 4.56 16.08
C ASP A 63 -34.44 3.49 16.93
N SER A 64 -35.20 2.57 16.32
CA SER A 64 -35.85 1.47 17.03
C SER A 64 -34.87 0.54 17.73
N THR A 65 -33.70 0.28 17.13
CA THR A 65 -32.65 -0.53 17.76
C THR A 65 -32.06 0.18 18.97
N LEU A 66 -31.73 1.47 18.85
CA LEU A 66 -31.17 2.23 19.96
C LEU A 66 -32.17 2.39 21.10
N GLN A 67 -33.45 2.62 20.80
CA GLN A 67 -34.51 2.64 21.82
C GLN A 67 -34.62 1.30 22.54
N ARG A 68 -34.63 0.18 21.80
CA ARG A 68 -34.63 -1.16 22.43
C ARG A 68 -33.44 -1.36 23.37
N TYR A 69 -32.25 -0.91 22.98
CA TYR A 69 -31.05 -1.04 23.82
C TYR A 69 -31.14 -0.16 25.06
N LEU A 70 -31.74 1.04 24.95
CA LEU A 70 -32.04 1.89 26.08
C LEU A 70 -33.04 1.24 27.04
N ASP A 71 -34.17 0.76 26.52
CA ASP A 71 -35.25 0.15 27.31
C ASP A 71 -34.78 -1.09 28.08
N GLN A 72 -33.86 -1.85 27.47
CA GLN A 72 -33.31 -3.07 28.06
C GLN A 72 -32.00 -2.83 28.84
N ASN A 73 -31.53 -1.58 28.95
CA ASN A 73 -30.28 -1.21 29.60
C ASN A 73 -29.07 -2.04 29.10
N LEU A 74 -29.00 -2.25 27.79
CA LEU A 74 -27.94 -3.03 27.14
C LEU A 74 -26.72 -2.15 26.88
N SER A 75 -25.53 -2.73 27.07
CA SER A 75 -24.28 -2.08 26.73
C SER A 75 -23.89 -2.34 25.28
N VAL A 76 -23.34 -1.31 24.63
CA VAL A 76 -22.78 -1.40 23.28
C VAL A 76 -21.28 -1.22 23.40
N HIS A 77 -20.51 -2.20 22.95
CA HIS A 77 -19.05 -2.11 22.97
C HIS A 77 -18.55 -1.38 21.73
N GLN A 78 -19.09 -1.71 20.57
CA GLN A 78 -18.70 -1.14 19.28
C GLN A 78 -19.93 -0.67 18.52
N PHE A 79 -19.93 0.60 18.13
CA PHE A 79 -20.95 1.20 17.30
C PHE A 79 -20.32 1.75 16.02
N ILE A 80 -20.82 1.28 14.87
CA ILE A 80 -20.41 1.69 13.54
C ILE A 80 -21.63 2.14 12.76
N ILE A 81 -21.58 3.34 12.20
CA ILE A 81 -22.58 3.83 11.27
C ILE A 81 -21.90 4.42 10.03
N CYS A 82 -22.33 3.95 8.86
CA CYS A 82 -21.89 4.46 7.57
C CYS A 82 -23.12 4.85 6.76
N MET A 83 -23.21 6.13 6.38
CA MET A 83 -24.34 6.68 5.61
C MET A 83 -23.85 7.51 4.42
N TRP A 84 -24.69 7.74 3.42
CA TRP A 84 -24.30 8.41 2.18
C TRP A 84 -24.58 9.93 2.21
N ALA A 85 -25.67 10.38 2.84
CA ALA A 85 -26.07 11.79 2.79
C ALA A 85 -26.35 12.39 4.17
N LEU A 86 -25.84 13.61 4.40
CA LEU A 86 -26.15 14.45 5.56
C LEU A 86 -27.31 15.39 5.21
N ASP A 87 -28.55 14.89 5.28
CA ASP A 87 -29.73 15.75 5.25
C ASP A 87 -30.11 16.22 6.67
N PRO A 88 -30.97 17.24 6.80
CA PRO A 88 -31.38 17.76 8.10
C PRO A 88 -31.99 16.71 9.05
N GLN A 89 -32.71 15.73 8.53
CA GLN A 89 -33.30 14.67 9.34
C GLN A 89 -32.23 13.75 9.93
N SER A 90 -31.23 13.39 9.11
CA SER A 90 -30.10 12.56 9.50
C SER A 90 -29.26 13.26 10.56
N ILE A 91 -29.01 14.56 10.41
CA ILE A 91 -28.30 15.38 11.38
C ILE A 91 -29.04 15.39 12.72
N SER A 92 -30.34 15.69 12.71
CA SER A 92 -31.16 15.73 13.93
C SER A 92 -31.17 14.38 14.67
N LEU A 93 -31.23 13.27 13.94
CA LEU A 93 -31.16 11.93 14.52
C LEU A 93 -29.77 11.61 15.08
N LEU A 94 -28.69 11.99 14.40
CA LEU A 94 -27.33 11.82 14.92
C LEU A 94 -27.11 12.63 16.21
N GLU A 95 -27.59 13.87 16.26
CA GLU A 95 -27.55 14.72 17.46
C GLU A 95 -28.32 14.09 18.63
N LYS A 96 -29.40 13.35 18.36
CA LYS A 96 -30.13 12.55 19.35
C LYS A 96 -29.36 11.29 19.77
N TRP A 97 -28.81 10.53 18.81
CA TRP A 97 -28.20 9.22 19.08
C TRP A 97 -26.84 9.30 19.76
N ILE A 98 -26.00 10.28 19.40
CA ILE A 98 -24.62 10.38 19.90
C ILE A 98 -24.56 10.50 21.44
N PRO A 99 -25.34 11.39 22.10
CA PRO A 99 -25.36 11.46 23.57
C PRO A 99 -25.78 10.15 24.24
N ILE A 100 -26.74 9.43 23.65
CA ILE A 100 -27.20 8.11 24.12
C ILE A 100 -26.03 7.11 24.07
N LEU A 101 -25.37 7.02 22.92
CA LEU A 101 -24.28 6.06 22.69
C LEU A 101 -23.10 6.31 23.64
N VAL A 102 -22.69 7.57 23.75
CA VAL A 102 -21.49 7.94 24.51
C VAL A 102 -21.74 7.93 26.02
N ARG A 103 -22.84 8.52 26.48
CA ARG A 103 -23.06 8.75 27.92
C ARG A 103 -23.84 7.63 28.62
N ILE A 104 -24.81 7.04 27.93
CA ILE A 104 -25.69 6.02 28.50
C ILE A 104 -25.14 4.63 28.19
N MET A 105 -24.95 4.32 26.91
CA MET A 105 -24.48 2.99 26.48
C MET A 105 -22.98 2.78 26.68
N ARG A 106 -22.22 3.87 26.91
CA ARG A 106 -20.79 3.87 27.22
C ARG A 106 -19.95 3.08 26.23
N VAL A 107 -20.10 3.41 24.94
CA VAL A 107 -19.35 2.77 23.86
C VAL A 107 -17.84 2.88 24.05
N LYS A 108 -17.13 1.81 23.65
CA LYS A 108 -15.67 1.74 23.61
C LYS A 108 -15.12 2.09 22.24
N THR A 109 -15.79 1.64 21.18
CA THR A 109 -15.43 1.96 19.80
C THR A 109 -16.58 2.70 19.14
N PHE A 110 -16.30 3.90 18.64
CA PHE A 110 -17.25 4.74 17.93
C PHE A 110 -16.72 5.08 16.54
N HIS A 111 -17.43 4.63 15.51
CA HIS A 111 -17.11 4.87 14.11
C HIS A 111 -18.29 5.55 13.41
N LEU A 112 -18.05 6.75 12.90
CA LEU A 112 -19.00 7.55 12.16
C LEU A 112 -18.44 7.86 10.77
N CYS A 113 -19.12 7.40 9.72
CA CYS A 113 -18.68 7.51 8.34
C CYS A 113 -19.77 8.06 7.40
N PHE A 114 -19.35 8.92 6.46
CA PHE A 114 -20.22 9.54 5.47
C PHE A 114 -19.66 9.38 4.05
N ASN A 115 -20.27 8.56 3.19
CA ASN A 115 -19.86 8.35 1.79
C ASN A 115 -20.54 9.34 0.83
N SER A 116 -20.57 10.63 1.16
CA SER A 116 -21.19 11.65 0.30
C SER A 116 -20.23 12.13 -0.79
N GLU A 117 -20.72 12.43 -1.99
CA GLU A 117 -19.92 13.20 -2.96
C GLU A 117 -19.93 14.71 -2.67
N ARG A 118 -20.86 15.19 -1.81
CA ARG A 118 -21.04 16.61 -1.47
C ARG A 118 -20.13 17.06 -0.35
N SER A 119 -19.65 18.31 -0.39
CA SER A 119 -18.70 18.92 0.56
C SER A 119 -19.25 19.17 1.98
N ASP A 120 -20.31 18.48 2.40
CA ASP A 120 -20.93 18.69 3.71
C ASP A 120 -20.17 17.94 4.81
N TYR A 121 -20.04 18.59 5.97
CA TYR A 121 -19.39 18.04 7.17
C TYR A 121 -20.39 17.98 8.31
N PHE A 122 -20.37 16.89 9.07
CA PHE A 122 -21.18 16.78 10.29
C PHE A 122 -20.49 17.49 11.46
N ASP A 123 -21.16 18.47 12.08
CA ASP A 123 -20.65 19.12 13.29
C ASP A 123 -20.71 18.14 14.46
N LEU A 124 -19.55 17.65 14.90
CA LEU A 124 -19.51 16.61 15.91
C LEU A 124 -19.85 17.18 17.29
N PRO A 125 -20.86 16.64 17.99
CA PRO A 125 -21.20 17.07 19.33
C PRO A 125 -20.04 16.88 20.32
N SER A 126 -19.81 17.91 21.14
CA SER A 126 -18.73 17.97 22.15
C SER A 126 -18.73 16.81 23.16
N ILE A 127 -19.91 16.24 23.40
CA ILE A 127 -20.10 15.11 24.32
C ILE A 127 -19.23 13.90 23.98
N VAL A 128 -18.86 13.71 22.70
CA VAL A 128 -17.97 12.63 22.26
C VAL A 128 -16.61 12.74 22.94
N PHE A 129 -16.07 13.96 23.05
CA PHE A 129 -14.77 14.25 23.67
C PHE A 129 -14.80 14.19 25.20
N GLN A 130 -15.97 14.05 25.82
CA GLN A 130 -16.13 13.92 27.27
C GLN A 130 -16.23 12.44 27.70
N SER A 131 -16.17 11.50 26.77
CA SER A 131 -16.31 10.07 27.05
C SER A 131 -15.16 9.52 27.88
N GLN A 132 -15.49 8.84 28.97
CA GLN A 132 -14.51 8.14 29.80
C GLN A 132 -14.31 6.67 29.39
N THR A 133 -15.14 6.13 28.50
CA THR A 133 -15.08 4.71 28.10
C THR A 133 -14.54 4.50 26.70
N LEU A 134 -14.42 5.58 25.92
CA LEU A 134 -14.01 5.49 24.52
C LEU A 134 -12.52 5.13 24.42
N GLU A 135 -12.26 4.01 23.75
CA GLU A 135 -10.94 3.44 23.46
C GLU A 135 -10.55 3.70 21.99
N ASN A 136 -11.51 3.68 21.07
CA ASN A 136 -11.28 3.86 19.64
C ASN A 136 -12.28 4.84 19.03
N LEU A 137 -11.77 5.90 18.40
CA LEU A 137 -12.55 6.91 17.71
C LEU A 137 -12.17 6.93 16.22
N HIS A 138 -13.14 6.63 15.35
CA HIS A 138 -12.98 6.79 13.91
C HIS A 138 -14.04 7.75 13.39
N LEU A 139 -13.60 8.87 12.82
CA LEU A 139 -14.46 9.88 12.26
C LEU A 139 -14.08 10.11 10.81
N GLU A 140 -15.07 10.06 9.93
CA GLU A 140 -14.93 10.46 8.55
C GLU A 140 -15.85 11.65 8.27
N ARG A 141 -15.38 12.67 7.51
CA ARG A 141 -16.16 13.87 7.12
C ARG A 141 -16.88 14.61 8.24
N CYS A 142 -16.23 14.72 9.40
CA CYS A 142 -16.71 15.49 10.53
C CYS A 142 -16.06 16.88 10.60
N LEU A 143 -16.76 17.85 11.19
CA LEU A 143 -16.25 19.16 11.58
C LEU A 143 -16.02 19.16 13.10
N LEU A 144 -14.78 19.43 13.52
CA LEU A 144 -14.39 19.50 14.92
C LEU A 144 -14.16 20.96 15.29
N ARG A 145 -15.16 21.57 15.93
CA ARG A 145 -15.10 22.97 16.40
C ARG A 145 -14.35 23.08 17.73
N GLU A 146 -13.69 24.21 17.91
CA GLU A 146 -12.90 24.54 19.11
C GLU A 146 -13.75 24.51 20.40
N LYS A 147 -14.97 25.09 20.35
CA LYS A 147 -15.95 25.06 21.46
C LYS A 147 -16.32 23.64 21.90
N SER A 148 -16.12 22.63 21.04
CA SER A 148 -16.47 21.26 21.36
C SER A 148 -15.47 20.60 22.33
N ILE A 149 -14.39 21.30 22.70
CA ILE A 149 -13.15 20.70 23.21
C ILE A 149 -12.69 21.40 24.50
N ASP A 150 -13.51 22.28 25.09
CA ASP A 150 -13.21 22.96 26.36
C ASP A 150 -13.08 22.00 27.56
N SER A 151 -13.54 20.76 27.42
CA SER A 151 -13.54 19.74 28.48
C SER A 151 -13.23 18.33 27.97
N VAL A 152 -12.17 18.16 27.17
CA VAL A 152 -11.75 16.82 26.72
C VAL A 152 -11.38 15.94 27.92
N ARG A 153 -11.98 14.75 28.00
CA ARG A 153 -11.78 13.75 29.07
C ARG A 153 -11.65 12.33 28.50
N LEU A 154 -10.92 12.20 27.39
CA LEU A 154 -10.73 10.94 26.66
C LEU A 154 -9.60 10.09 27.28
N ASN A 155 -9.75 9.73 28.56
CA ASN A 155 -8.68 9.12 29.35
C ASN A 155 -8.29 7.71 28.89
N ASN A 156 -9.22 6.99 28.25
CA ASN A 156 -9.03 5.61 27.80
C ASN A 156 -8.76 5.49 26.30
N LEU A 157 -8.66 6.61 25.59
CA LEU A 157 -8.54 6.62 24.14
C LEU A 157 -7.15 6.15 23.71
N GLN A 158 -7.14 5.07 22.93
CA GLN A 158 -5.94 4.41 22.41
C GLN A 158 -5.77 4.67 20.92
N THR A 159 -6.87 4.71 20.16
CA THR A 159 -6.83 4.89 18.70
C THR A 159 -7.69 6.08 18.27
N VAL A 160 -7.10 6.96 17.47
CA VAL A 160 -7.79 8.04 16.76
C VAL A 160 -7.52 7.91 15.28
N ARG A 161 -8.58 7.77 14.49
CA ARG A 161 -8.53 7.85 13.02
C ARG A 161 -9.47 8.95 12.55
N LEU A 162 -8.92 9.92 11.83
CA LEU A 162 -9.66 11.02 11.22
C LEU A 162 -9.47 10.95 9.70
N ASP A 163 -10.58 10.88 8.96
CA ASP A 163 -10.60 10.74 7.51
C ASP A 163 -11.44 11.87 6.90
N ARG A 164 -10.88 12.72 6.04
CA ARG A 164 -11.56 13.90 5.48
C ARG A 164 -12.21 14.77 6.54
N VAL A 165 -11.57 14.94 7.69
CA VAL A 165 -12.09 15.72 8.83
C VAL A 165 -11.61 17.17 8.73
N ARG A 166 -12.48 18.14 9.04
CA ARG A 166 -12.10 19.55 9.18
C ARG A 166 -11.80 19.86 10.64
N ILE A 167 -10.55 20.23 10.90
CA ILE A 167 -10.01 20.39 12.26
C ILE A 167 -8.92 21.47 12.27
N LYS A 168 -8.91 22.32 13.31
CA LYS A 168 -7.84 23.29 13.54
C LYS A 168 -6.68 22.67 14.33
N GLU A 169 -5.49 23.23 14.20
CA GLU A 169 -4.27 22.79 14.90
C GLU A 169 -4.43 22.77 16.43
N GLU A 170 -4.86 23.89 17.02
CA GLU A 170 -5.07 24.04 18.47
C GLU A 170 -6.00 22.96 19.04
N THR A 171 -7.03 22.65 18.26
CA THR A 171 -8.02 21.62 18.57
C THR A 171 -7.38 20.22 18.54
N PHE A 172 -6.59 19.92 17.50
CA PHE A 172 -5.90 18.64 17.37
C PHE A 172 -4.88 18.43 18.50
N GLU A 173 -4.07 19.44 18.80
CA GLU A 173 -3.12 19.39 19.92
C GLU A 173 -3.80 19.21 21.27
N LYS A 174 -4.96 19.84 21.48
CA LYS A 174 -5.76 19.68 22.70
C LYS A 174 -6.30 18.25 22.85
N ILE A 175 -6.73 17.63 21.74
CA ILE A 175 -7.13 16.21 21.75
C ILE A 175 -5.93 15.33 22.15
N LEU A 176 -4.80 15.45 21.46
CA LEU A 176 -3.62 14.61 21.73
C LEU A 176 -3.07 14.81 23.16
N SER A 177 -3.05 16.05 23.65
CA SER A 177 -2.57 16.36 25.00
C SER A 177 -3.49 15.87 26.12
N SER A 178 -4.77 15.62 25.82
CA SER A 178 -5.77 15.16 26.77
C SER A 178 -5.96 13.64 26.77
N CYS A 179 -5.24 12.89 25.92
CA CYS A 179 -5.36 11.43 25.76
C CYS A 179 -4.05 10.72 26.18
N PRO A 180 -3.88 10.34 27.45
CA PRO A 180 -2.61 9.80 27.95
C PRO A 180 -2.28 8.39 27.44
N LEU A 181 -3.27 7.62 27.00
CA LEU A 181 -3.12 6.23 26.58
C LEU A 181 -3.08 6.04 25.05
N ILE A 182 -2.93 7.14 24.30
CA ILE A 182 -2.99 7.06 22.84
C ILE A 182 -1.79 6.29 22.27
N GLU A 183 -2.10 5.26 21.49
CA GLU A 183 -1.13 4.37 20.84
C GLU A 183 -1.12 4.52 19.32
N LYS A 184 -2.26 4.91 18.73
CA LYS A 184 -2.43 4.98 17.27
C LYS A 184 -3.12 6.29 16.87
N VAL A 185 -2.45 7.06 16.01
CA VAL A 185 -2.99 8.28 15.42
C VAL A 185 -2.93 8.14 13.90
N SER A 186 -4.05 8.40 13.23
CA SER A 186 -4.13 8.35 11.78
C SER A 186 -4.95 9.51 11.22
N LEU A 187 -4.37 10.26 10.29
CA LEU A 187 -4.95 11.44 9.66
C LEU A 187 -4.93 11.26 8.14
N PHE A 188 -6.09 11.26 7.49
CA PHE A 188 -6.20 11.12 6.04
C PHE A 188 -7.04 12.24 5.45
N GLY A 189 -6.49 13.02 4.51
CA GLY A 189 -7.19 14.12 3.83
C GLY A 189 -7.83 15.15 4.76
N CYS A 190 -7.22 15.42 5.93
CA CYS A 190 -7.79 16.33 6.92
C CYS A 190 -7.50 17.80 6.55
N ASN A 191 -8.53 18.64 6.66
CA ASN A 191 -8.47 20.05 6.28
C ASN A 191 -8.34 20.97 7.50
N GLY A 192 -7.56 22.05 7.37
CA GLY A 192 -7.40 23.08 8.41
C GLY A 192 -6.17 22.91 9.31
N LEU A 193 -5.31 21.92 9.01
CA LEU A 193 -4.01 21.72 9.62
C LEU A 193 -2.94 22.27 8.69
N LYS A 194 -2.11 23.21 9.13
CA LYS A 194 -0.87 23.62 8.46
C LYS A 194 0.35 23.06 9.19
N THR A 195 0.25 22.85 10.49
CA THR A 195 1.29 22.17 11.28
C THR A 195 0.67 21.03 12.08
N ILE A 196 1.27 19.84 11.97
CA ILE A 196 0.89 18.66 12.75
C ILE A 196 1.98 18.41 13.78
N CYS A 197 1.65 18.70 15.03
CA CYS A 197 2.54 18.59 16.18
C CYS A 197 2.18 17.37 17.03
N VAL A 198 3.10 16.41 17.15
CA VAL A 198 2.91 15.18 17.94
C VAL A 198 4.01 15.07 18.99
N PHE A 199 3.95 15.92 20.04
CA PHE A 199 5.00 16.04 21.08
C PHE A 199 4.66 15.39 22.43
N LYS A 200 3.38 15.16 22.71
CA LYS A 200 2.91 14.76 24.05
C LYS A 200 2.57 13.28 24.27
N PRO A 201 2.23 12.46 23.25
CA PRO A 201 1.82 11.10 23.52
C PRO A 201 3.04 10.21 23.82
N ARG A 202 3.17 9.79 25.09
CA ARG A 202 4.28 8.95 25.56
C ARG A 202 4.18 7.50 25.10
N ASN A 203 2.98 7.04 24.74
CA ASN A 203 2.70 5.66 24.37
C ASN A 203 2.40 5.48 22.88
N LEU A 204 2.67 6.50 22.06
CA LEU A 204 2.37 6.45 20.64
C LEU A 204 3.24 5.38 19.97
N LYS A 205 2.61 4.36 19.39
CA LYS A 205 3.28 3.28 18.67
C LYS A 205 3.18 3.46 17.16
N HIS A 206 2.07 4.01 16.67
CA HIS A 206 1.81 4.15 15.24
C HIS A 206 1.29 5.54 14.90
N PHE A 207 1.95 6.19 13.96
CA PHE A 207 1.51 7.44 13.36
C PHE A 207 1.34 7.26 11.86
N ALA A 208 0.18 7.67 11.34
CA ALA A 208 -0.10 7.68 9.91
C ALA A 208 -0.67 9.03 9.47
N PHE A 209 -0.13 9.57 8.39
CA PHE A 209 -0.62 10.75 7.71
C PHE A 209 -0.73 10.44 6.22
N GLY A 210 -1.82 10.86 5.57
CA GLY A 210 -1.93 10.76 4.11
C GLY A 210 -2.84 11.81 3.51
N ASP A 211 -2.29 12.66 2.65
CA ASP A 211 -3.05 13.59 1.83
C ASP A 211 -3.19 13.07 0.40
N TYR A 212 -4.28 12.35 0.13
CA TYR A 212 -4.50 11.66 -1.14
C TYR A 212 -5.47 12.38 -2.09
N TYR A 213 -6.11 13.47 -1.65
CA TYR A 213 -7.26 14.04 -2.38
C TYR A 213 -6.92 15.29 -3.20
N GLU A 214 -5.76 15.89 -3.01
CA GLU A 214 -5.28 17.01 -3.82
C GLU A 214 -4.35 16.57 -4.97
N LEU A 215 -4.71 15.48 -5.67
CA LEU A 215 -3.93 14.95 -6.80
C LEU A 215 -3.77 15.94 -7.98
N ASN A 216 -4.60 16.99 -8.04
CA ASN A 216 -4.69 17.93 -9.16
C ASN A 216 -4.51 19.41 -8.76
N LYS A 217 -4.17 19.71 -7.51
CA LYS A 217 -3.83 21.08 -7.08
C LYS A 217 -2.37 21.10 -6.66
N GLU A 218 -1.70 22.23 -6.92
CA GLU A 218 -0.39 22.49 -6.34
C GLU A 218 -0.47 22.22 -4.84
N GLN A 219 0.27 21.19 -4.40
CA GLN A 219 0.29 20.73 -3.01
C GLN A 219 0.47 21.93 -2.10
N ASP A 220 -0.35 22.09 -1.06
CA ASP A 220 -0.17 23.21 -0.13
C ASP A 220 1.27 23.17 0.41
N PRO A 221 2.14 24.13 0.03
CA PRO A 221 3.55 24.10 0.39
C PRO A 221 3.76 24.40 1.89
N SER A 222 2.69 24.64 2.64
CA SER A 222 2.75 25.05 4.05
C SER A 222 2.54 23.92 5.06
N LEU A 223 2.11 22.71 4.67
CA LEU A 223 1.87 21.64 5.64
C LEU A 223 3.18 21.05 6.20
N SER A 224 3.44 21.28 7.49
CA SER A 224 4.61 20.73 8.20
C SER A 224 4.23 19.68 9.23
N ILE A 225 4.94 18.55 9.23
CA ILE A 225 4.75 17.46 10.21
C ILE A 225 5.95 17.42 11.15
N LYS A 226 5.69 17.48 12.46
CA LYS A 226 6.68 17.40 13.54
C LYS A 226 6.25 16.32 14.54
N ILE A 227 7.08 15.30 14.69
CA ILE A 227 6.80 14.15 15.57
C ILE A 227 7.95 14.03 16.55
N ASP A 228 7.62 14.11 17.84
CA ASP A 228 8.55 13.88 18.93
C ASP A 228 7.90 12.87 19.89
N SER A 229 8.16 11.61 19.60
CA SER A 229 7.69 10.51 20.43
C SER A 229 8.64 9.32 20.27
N PRO A 230 9.51 9.07 21.25
CA PRO A 230 10.54 8.03 21.15
C PRO A 230 9.98 6.60 21.22
N SER A 231 8.71 6.44 21.60
CA SER A 231 8.01 5.14 21.66
C SER A 231 7.43 4.70 20.32
N VAL A 232 7.47 5.56 19.30
CA VAL A 232 6.91 5.26 17.98
C VAL A 232 7.69 4.14 17.30
N ARG A 233 6.93 3.17 16.79
CA ARG A 233 7.42 1.99 16.06
C ARG A 233 7.12 2.04 14.58
N THR A 234 6.05 2.72 14.19
CA THR A 234 5.65 2.86 12.79
C THR A 234 5.30 4.30 12.45
N ILE A 235 5.92 4.83 11.40
CA ILE A 235 5.58 6.13 10.81
C ILE A 235 5.22 5.91 9.34
N GLN A 236 4.03 6.36 8.97
CA GLN A 236 3.55 6.39 7.60
C GLN A 236 3.21 7.84 7.22
N ILE A 237 3.85 8.38 6.18
CA ILE A 237 3.58 9.73 5.70
C ILE A 237 3.36 9.66 4.19
N ALA A 238 2.23 10.19 3.73
CA ALA A 238 1.91 10.31 2.32
C ALA A 238 1.47 11.72 1.93
N GLY A 239 1.99 12.25 0.81
CA GLY A 239 1.59 13.53 0.24
C GLY A 239 2.02 14.75 1.06
N CYS A 240 3.22 14.72 1.67
CA CYS A 240 3.71 15.82 2.51
C CYS A 240 4.86 16.58 1.84
N SER A 241 4.68 17.88 1.65
CA SER A 241 5.65 18.77 1.00
C SER A 241 6.73 19.33 1.94
N ASN A 242 6.55 19.22 3.26
CA ASN A 242 7.48 19.76 4.25
C ASN A 242 7.55 18.90 5.53
N TRP A 243 8.11 17.69 5.43
CA TRP A 243 8.40 16.88 6.61
C TRP A 243 9.69 17.37 7.27
N ASN A 244 9.61 17.90 8.50
CA ASN A 244 10.77 18.40 9.21
C ASN A 244 11.39 17.26 10.04
N GLN A 245 12.54 16.74 9.59
CA GLN A 245 13.29 15.70 10.29
C GLN A 245 14.44 16.26 11.14
N GLN A 246 14.70 17.57 11.09
CA GLN A 246 15.82 18.16 11.82
C GLN A 246 15.62 17.90 13.32
N PHE A 247 16.46 17.02 13.86
CA PHE A 247 16.61 16.69 15.29
C PHE A 247 15.67 15.63 15.90
N ASN A 248 14.93 14.86 15.11
CA ASN A 248 14.15 13.75 15.68
C ASN A 248 15.02 12.50 15.83
N TYR A 249 15.06 11.92 17.03
CA TYR A 249 15.69 10.63 17.30
C TYR A 249 14.59 9.61 17.61
N PHE A 250 14.51 8.53 16.82
CA PHE A 250 13.49 7.50 17.01
C PHE A 250 14.14 6.17 17.38
N PRO A 251 14.39 5.92 18.68
CA PRO A 251 15.13 4.74 19.13
C PRO A 251 14.39 3.42 18.84
N ASN A 252 13.06 3.45 18.77
CA ASN A 252 12.23 2.25 18.63
C ASN A 252 11.53 2.15 17.28
N LEU A 253 11.87 2.99 16.30
CA LEU A 253 11.20 2.96 15.00
C LEU A 253 11.60 1.68 14.24
N GLU A 254 10.62 0.81 14.01
CA GLU A 254 10.78 -0.47 13.32
C GLU A 254 10.43 -0.32 11.82
N SER A 255 9.47 0.55 11.48
CA SER A 255 8.99 0.72 10.12
C SER A 255 8.73 2.18 9.74
N LEU A 256 9.25 2.58 8.58
CA LEU A 256 9.10 3.92 8.01
C LEU A 256 8.61 3.82 6.57
N PHE A 257 7.46 4.43 6.28
CA PHE A 257 6.89 4.50 4.94
C PHE A 257 6.69 5.95 4.52
N LEU A 258 7.30 6.32 3.39
CA LEU A 258 7.23 7.64 2.80
C LEU A 258 6.66 7.52 1.40
N ASN A 259 5.58 8.23 1.12
CA ASN A 259 4.97 8.27 -0.21
C ASN A 259 4.74 9.72 -0.65
N ARG A 260 5.27 10.13 -1.81
CA ARG A 260 5.11 11.52 -2.30
C ARG A 260 5.53 12.56 -1.28
N VAL A 261 6.62 12.29 -0.56
CA VAL A 261 7.19 13.21 0.40
C VAL A 261 8.32 13.98 -0.28
N LYS A 262 8.36 15.30 -0.07
CA LYS A 262 9.52 16.11 -0.47
C LYS A 262 10.67 15.87 0.51
N LEU A 263 11.80 15.40 0.00
CA LEU A 263 13.03 15.19 0.78
C LEU A 263 14.10 16.16 0.29
N SER A 264 14.92 16.69 1.21
CA SER A 264 16.14 17.43 0.86
C SER A 264 17.35 16.50 0.92
N SER A 265 18.49 16.93 0.39
CA SER A 265 19.74 16.18 0.53
C SER A 265 20.12 15.94 2.00
N ASP A 266 19.81 16.90 2.88
CA ASP A 266 20.06 16.79 4.32
C ASP A 266 19.13 15.77 5.01
N SER A 267 17.95 15.49 4.43
CA SER A 267 17.01 14.50 4.99
C SER A 267 17.59 13.09 5.01
N PHE A 268 18.60 12.80 4.18
CA PHE A 268 19.15 11.46 4.11
C PHE A 268 20.09 11.10 5.29
N GLU A 269 20.75 12.07 5.93
CA GLU A 269 21.53 11.80 7.16
C GLU A 269 20.64 11.23 8.27
N PHE A 270 19.37 11.66 8.31
CA PHE A 270 18.38 11.20 9.26
C PHE A 270 18.03 9.70 9.10
N PHE A 271 18.23 9.08 7.93
CA PHE A 271 17.95 7.64 7.76
C PHE A 271 19.08 6.73 8.26
N SER A 272 20.18 7.32 8.75
CA SER A 272 21.30 6.56 9.29
C SER A 272 21.02 5.93 10.65
N SER A 273 21.86 4.95 11.02
CA SER A 273 21.81 4.27 12.32
C SER A 273 21.93 5.21 13.54
N LYS A 274 22.49 6.41 13.34
CA LYS A 274 22.58 7.46 14.36
C LYS A 274 21.21 7.91 14.84
N TYR A 275 20.24 8.01 13.94
CA TYR A 275 18.89 8.52 14.22
C TYR A 275 17.84 7.42 14.31
N LEU A 276 18.01 6.36 13.51
CA LEU A 276 17.05 5.25 13.36
C LEU A 276 17.72 3.88 13.63
N PRO A 277 18.17 3.61 14.86
CA PRO A 277 18.96 2.40 15.15
C PRO A 277 18.19 1.08 14.98
N CYS A 278 16.87 1.08 15.15
CA CYS A 278 16.03 -0.13 15.12
C CYS A 278 15.21 -0.31 13.83
N LEU A 279 15.47 0.49 12.79
CA LEU A 279 14.68 0.47 11.57
C LEU A 279 14.87 -0.85 10.82
N GLU A 280 13.81 -1.64 10.69
CA GLU A 280 13.84 -2.91 9.96
C GLU A 280 13.22 -2.82 8.57
N CYS A 281 12.16 -2.00 8.42
CA CYS A 281 11.41 -1.86 7.18
C CYS A 281 11.42 -0.40 6.71
N PHE A 282 11.99 -0.14 5.54
CA PHE A 282 12.01 1.20 4.95
C PHE A 282 11.40 1.21 3.55
N THR A 283 10.46 2.13 3.32
CA THR A 283 9.82 2.32 2.01
C THR A 283 9.84 3.78 1.59
N ILE A 284 10.33 4.02 0.38
CA ILE A 284 10.28 5.31 -0.32
C ILE A 284 9.49 5.09 -1.61
N ASP A 285 8.38 5.80 -1.77
CA ASP A 285 7.52 5.70 -2.95
C ASP A 285 7.24 7.10 -3.50
N SER A 286 7.55 7.35 -4.78
CA SER A 286 7.19 8.60 -5.46
C SER A 286 7.68 9.87 -4.76
N CYS A 287 8.75 9.79 -3.96
CA CYS A 287 9.33 10.93 -3.24
C CYS A 287 10.21 11.78 -4.17
N TYR A 288 10.31 13.08 -3.88
CA TYR A 288 10.90 14.07 -4.79
C TYR A 288 11.68 15.16 -4.03
N GLY A 289 12.33 16.08 -4.73
CA GLY A 289 12.96 17.27 -4.14
C GLY A 289 14.46 17.18 -3.86
N PHE A 290 15.09 16.06 -4.21
CA PHE A 290 16.53 15.82 -4.09
C PHE A 290 17.16 15.55 -5.45
N GLU A 291 18.43 15.94 -5.61
CA GLU A 291 19.22 15.67 -6.83
C GLU A 291 20.02 14.37 -6.71
N ILE A 292 20.54 14.06 -5.51
CA ILE A 292 21.36 12.87 -5.21
C ILE A 292 20.71 12.13 -4.05
N CYS A 293 20.67 10.79 -4.11
CA CYS A 293 20.08 9.95 -3.06
C CYS A 293 21.15 9.14 -2.33
N TYR A 294 21.83 9.73 -1.34
CA TYR A 294 22.81 8.99 -0.55
C TYR A 294 22.15 8.32 0.67
N LEU A 295 21.87 7.03 0.59
CA LEU A 295 21.21 6.26 1.66
C LEU A 295 22.23 5.39 2.40
N ASN A 296 22.84 5.96 3.43
CA ASN A 296 23.57 5.18 4.43
C ASN A 296 22.56 4.67 5.46
N LEU A 297 22.02 3.46 5.24
CA LEU A 297 20.95 2.91 6.06
C LEU A 297 21.52 2.25 7.31
N SER A 298 20.69 2.18 8.35
CA SER A 298 21.07 1.43 9.55
C SER A 298 21.36 -0.03 9.22
N GLY A 299 22.33 -0.63 9.90
CA GLY A 299 22.57 -2.07 9.82
C GLY A 299 21.40 -2.92 10.30
N SER A 300 20.31 -2.34 10.81
CA SER A 300 19.08 -3.04 11.18
C SER A 300 18.11 -3.22 10.01
N VAL A 301 18.27 -2.49 8.89
CA VAL A 301 17.32 -2.57 7.76
C VAL A 301 17.39 -3.94 7.09
N LYS A 302 16.25 -4.64 7.09
CA LYS A 302 16.06 -5.95 6.47
C LYS A 302 15.23 -5.87 5.19
N TYR A 303 14.30 -4.94 5.13
CA TYR A 303 13.36 -4.79 4.01
C TYR A 303 13.44 -3.37 3.47
N LEU A 304 13.85 -3.22 2.21
CA LEU A 304 13.93 -1.94 1.53
C LEU A 304 13.04 -1.96 0.30
N THR A 305 12.14 -0.99 0.18
CA THR A 305 11.30 -0.80 -1.00
C THR A 305 11.46 0.61 -1.55
N ILE A 306 11.81 0.72 -2.83
CA ILE A 306 11.96 1.98 -3.55
C ILE A 306 11.05 1.96 -4.78
N ARG A 307 10.17 2.94 -4.93
CA ARG A 307 9.24 3.02 -6.06
C ARG A 307 9.18 4.41 -6.68
N ASN A 308 9.05 4.47 -8.01
CA ASN A 308 8.63 5.63 -8.79
C ASN A 308 9.34 6.95 -8.45
N LEU A 309 10.65 6.93 -8.23
CA LEU A 309 11.42 8.17 -8.02
C LEU A 309 11.34 9.07 -9.27
N GLU A 310 11.27 10.40 -9.09
CA GLU A 310 11.13 11.34 -10.21
C GLU A 310 12.33 11.32 -11.19
N LYS A 311 12.07 11.68 -12.45
CA LYS A 311 12.87 11.48 -13.68
C LYS A 311 14.24 12.19 -13.80
N LYS A 312 14.86 12.61 -12.71
CA LYS A 312 16.22 13.22 -12.78
C LYS A 312 17.23 12.23 -12.23
N PRO A 313 18.42 12.10 -12.82
CA PRO A 313 19.28 10.93 -12.62
C PRO A 313 19.73 10.87 -11.16
N ILE A 314 19.31 9.81 -10.48
CA ILE A 314 19.62 9.60 -9.08
C ILE A 314 20.79 8.64 -9.02
N ASP A 315 21.99 9.18 -8.86
CA ASP A 315 23.07 8.45 -8.20
C ASP A 315 22.56 8.11 -6.80
N ALA A 316 22.13 6.86 -6.59
CA ALA A 316 21.86 6.34 -5.26
C ALA A 316 22.93 5.36 -4.83
N VAL A 317 23.60 5.70 -3.75
CA VAL A 317 24.47 4.79 -3.00
C VAL A 317 23.67 4.29 -1.82
N ILE A 318 23.37 3.00 -1.81
CA ILE A 318 22.60 2.34 -0.75
C ILE A 318 23.53 1.39 -0.03
N GLU A 319 23.81 1.66 1.24
CA GLU A 319 24.54 0.77 2.12
C GLU A 319 23.56 0.10 3.09
N ALA A 320 23.27 -1.19 2.88
CA ALA A 320 22.35 -1.98 3.71
C ALA A 320 22.95 -3.36 3.99
N PRO A 321 23.73 -3.53 5.08
CA PRO A 321 24.55 -4.73 5.26
C PRO A 321 23.76 -5.99 5.66
N ASN A 322 22.58 -5.83 6.25
CA ASN A 322 21.74 -6.95 6.71
C ASN A 322 20.44 -7.07 5.89
N ILE A 323 20.48 -6.68 4.62
CA ILE A 323 19.33 -6.74 3.73
C ILE A 323 18.87 -8.19 3.52
N VAL A 324 17.56 -8.41 3.61
CA VAL A 324 16.90 -9.69 3.35
C VAL A 324 16.10 -9.62 2.06
N GLU A 325 15.42 -8.50 1.83
CA GLU A 325 14.64 -8.26 0.62
C GLU A 325 14.75 -6.81 0.16
N PHE A 326 15.12 -6.64 -1.10
CA PHE A 326 15.13 -5.37 -1.81
C PHE A 326 14.05 -5.38 -2.90
N VAL A 327 13.20 -4.37 -2.92
CA VAL A 327 12.16 -4.18 -3.94
C VAL A 327 12.40 -2.85 -4.63
N TYR A 328 12.50 -2.87 -5.96
CA TYR A 328 12.58 -1.68 -6.79
C TYR A 328 11.43 -1.65 -7.79
N GLU A 329 10.76 -0.52 -7.95
CA GLU A 329 9.74 -0.31 -9.00
C GLU A 329 9.95 1.04 -9.70
N GLY A 330 10.18 1.07 -11.02
CA GLY A 330 10.38 2.33 -11.74
C GLY A 330 11.05 2.18 -13.11
N GLU A 331 11.52 3.29 -13.67
CA GLU A 331 12.41 3.28 -14.86
C GLU A 331 13.80 2.74 -14.46
N ILE A 332 14.66 2.31 -15.40
CA ILE A 332 16.00 1.83 -15.00
C ILE A 332 16.78 2.99 -14.38
N PRO A 333 17.15 2.88 -13.10
CA PRO A 333 17.74 4.00 -12.41
C PRO A 333 19.26 4.05 -12.68
N GLU A 334 19.85 5.23 -12.62
CA GLU A 334 21.32 5.41 -12.64
C GLU A 334 21.90 5.13 -11.24
N LEU A 335 21.61 3.95 -10.66
CA LEU A 335 22.03 3.63 -9.29
C LEU A 335 23.42 2.98 -9.28
N SER A 336 24.25 3.45 -8.37
CA SER A 336 25.44 2.74 -7.91
C SER A 336 25.10 2.01 -6.60
N LEU A 337 24.48 0.85 -6.73
CA LEU A 337 24.14 0.04 -5.55
C LEU A 337 25.39 -0.65 -5.00
N SER A 338 25.62 -0.53 -3.69
CA SER A 338 26.72 -1.19 -2.99
C SER A 338 26.17 -1.94 -1.77
N PHE A 339 25.61 -3.14 -2.00
CA PHE A 339 25.20 -4.00 -0.91
C PHE A 339 26.43 -4.75 -0.39
N LYS A 340 26.64 -4.71 0.93
CA LYS A 340 27.57 -5.63 1.61
C LYS A 340 26.72 -6.59 2.43
N ALA A 341 25.99 -7.47 1.74
CA ALA A 341 25.11 -8.40 2.42
C ALA A 341 25.94 -9.53 3.04
N ASP A 342 25.91 -9.68 4.36
CA ASP A 342 26.55 -10.82 5.04
C ASP A 342 25.77 -12.14 4.86
N SER A 343 24.57 -12.08 4.26
CA SER A 343 23.67 -13.22 4.08
C SER A 343 23.66 -13.72 2.63
N PRO A 344 23.91 -15.03 2.37
CA PRO A 344 23.96 -15.58 1.02
C PRO A 344 22.59 -15.79 0.33
N ASP A 345 21.48 -15.48 1.01
CA ASP A 345 20.11 -15.86 0.57
C ASP A 345 19.14 -14.69 0.34
N TRP A 346 19.64 -13.45 0.31
CA TRP A 346 18.78 -12.27 0.14
C TRP A 346 18.20 -12.18 -1.28
N LYS A 347 17.07 -11.46 -1.40
CA LYS A 347 16.26 -11.39 -2.63
C LYS A 347 16.20 -9.98 -3.19
N SER A 348 16.25 -9.88 -4.51
CA SER A 348 16.02 -8.64 -5.25
C SER A 348 14.80 -8.79 -6.15
N ASN A 349 13.76 -8.01 -5.90
CA ASN A 349 12.55 -7.96 -6.71
C ASN A 349 12.54 -6.64 -7.49
N ILE A 350 12.96 -6.70 -8.76
CA ILE A 350 13.12 -5.53 -9.62
C ILE A 350 11.96 -5.48 -10.61
N ILE A 351 11.15 -4.44 -10.54
CA ILE A 351 9.99 -4.19 -11.40
C ILE A 351 10.30 -2.96 -12.24
N LEU A 352 10.57 -3.15 -13.54
CA LEU A 352 10.87 -2.07 -14.45
C LEU A 352 9.60 -1.67 -15.22
N CYS A 353 9.15 -0.44 -15.01
CA CYS A 353 7.91 0.11 -15.57
C CYS A 353 8.25 1.23 -16.57
N SER A 354 7.68 1.17 -17.78
CA SER A 354 7.79 2.21 -18.83
C SER A 354 9.20 2.39 -19.43
N TYR A 355 9.26 2.55 -20.76
CA TYR A 355 10.49 2.52 -21.56
C TYR A 355 10.72 3.79 -22.38
N SER A 356 10.34 4.97 -21.88
CA SER A 356 10.51 6.20 -22.67
C SER A 356 11.96 6.42 -23.16
N ASP A 357 12.93 5.90 -22.42
CA ASP A 357 14.35 5.95 -22.79
C ASP A 357 14.76 4.86 -23.81
N PHE A 358 14.09 3.71 -23.85
CA PHE A 358 14.40 2.63 -24.79
C PHE A 358 14.11 3.06 -26.24
N ASP A 359 12.99 3.76 -26.46
CA ASP A 359 12.61 4.30 -27.78
C ASP A 359 13.64 5.32 -28.30
N ASN A 360 14.38 5.99 -27.39
CA ASN A 360 15.38 6.99 -27.74
C ASN A 360 16.80 6.41 -27.86
N ASN A 361 17.20 5.46 -27.01
CA ASN A 361 18.54 4.86 -27.02
C ASN A 361 18.58 3.48 -26.31
N ALA A 362 18.25 2.41 -27.04
CA ALA A 362 18.26 1.05 -26.53
C ALA A 362 19.64 0.56 -26.02
N SER A 363 20.76 0.98 -26.63
CA SER A 363 22.11 0.61 -26.15
C SER A 363 22.37 1.13 -24.73
N SER A 364 22.01 2.39 -24.48
CA SER A 364 22.11 3.01 -23.15
C SER A 364 21.25 2.26 -22.14
N TRP A 365 20.03 1.89 -22.51
CA TRP A 365 19.12 1.15 -21.65
C TRP A 365 19.69 -0.22 -21.21
N PHE A 366 20.23 -1.01 -22.14
CA PHE A 366 20.85 -2.30 -21.81
C PHE A 366 22.13 -2.15 -20.97
N ASN A 367 22.93 -1.10 -21.22
CA ASN A 367 24.09 -0.79 -20.39
C ASN A 367 23.70 -0.43 -18.95
N LYS A 368 22.59 0.30 -18.76
CA LYS A 368 22.07 0.58 -17.41
C LYS A 368 21.55 -0.69 -16.75
N LEU A 369 20.85 -1.56 -17.49
CA LEU A 369 20.34 -2.82 -16.98
C LEU A 369 21.47 -3.75 -16.50
N ILE A 370 22.54 -3.93 -17.28
CA ILE A 370 23.64 -4.80 -16.89
C ILE A 370 24.38 -4.28 -15.66
N CYS A 371 24.58 -2.97 -15.54
CA CYS A 371 25.15 -2.35 -14.34
C CYS A 371 24.26 -2.61 -13.11
N LEU A 372 22.94 -2.42 -13.23
CA LEU A 372 21.98 -2.70 -12.16
C LEU A 372 22.05 -4.17 -11.74
N LEU A 373 21.95 -5.11 -12.67
CA LEU A 373 21.95 -6.54 -12.35
C LEU A 373 23.29 -6.97 -11.74
N ARG A 374 24.43 -6.45 -12.21
CA ARG A 374 25.74 -6.73 -11.62
C ARG A 374 25.83 -6.30 -10.17
N SER A 375 25.27 -5.14 -9.85
CA SER A 375 25.21 -4.64 -8.46
C SER A 375 24.33 -5.50 -7.54
N LEU A 376 23.49 -6.37 -8.10
CA LEU A 376 22.58 -7.28 -7.41
C LEU A 376 22.99 -8.75 -7.55
N SER A 377 24.15 -9.03 -8.15
CA SER A 377 24.58 -10.39 -8.54
C SER A 377 24.75 -11.36 -7.37
N GLU A 378 24.96 -10.84 -6.15
CA GLU A 378 25.02 -11.63 -4.91
C GLU A 378 23.63 -12.03 -4.38
N SER A 379 22.54 -11.65 -5.05
CA SER A 379 21.16 -11.90 -4.62
C SER A 379 20.41 -12.87 -5.54
N LYS A 380 19.30 -13.41 -5.03
CA LYS A 380 18.30 -14.08 -5.86
C LYS A 380 17.44 -13.04 -6.58
N ILE A 381 17.79 -12.75 -7.84
CA ILE A 381 17.12 -11.72 -8.63
C ILE A 381 15.83 -12.26 -9.26
N THR A 382 14.72 -11.57 -9.01
CA THR A 382 13.48 -11.64 -9.79
C THR A 382 13.33 -10.34 -10.56
N LEU A 383 13.31 -10.43 -11.90
CA LEU A 383 13.17 -9.29 -12.79
C LEU A 383 11.79 -9.32 -13.45
N LYS A 384 10.99 -8.28 -13.26
CA LYS A 384 9.70 -8.10 -13.90
C LYS A 384 9.74 -6.89 -14.82
N LEU A 385 9.42 -7.10 -16.08
CA LEU A 385 9.35 -6.07 -17.11
C LEU A 385 7.87 -5.76 -17.38
N VAL A 386 7.44 -4.53 -17.06
CA VAL A 386 6.03 -4.09 -17.12
C VAL A 386 5.86 -2.94 -18.10
N HIS A 387 4.93 -3.10 -19.04
CA HIS A 387 4.55 -2.02 -19.96
C HIS A 387 3.08 -1.58 -19.75
N HIS A 388 2.88 -0.29 -19.47
CA HIS A 388 1.55 0.31 -19.32
C HIS A 388 1.02 0.82 -20.68
N ARG A 389 -0.13 0.27 -21.14
CA ARG A 389 -0.81 0.50 -22.44
C ARG A 389 -1.31 1.94 -22.72
N ARG A 390 -0.71 3.01 -22.18
CA ARG A 390 -1.24 4.39 -22.33
C ARG A 390 -1.16 4.95 -23.75
N THR A 391 -0.40 4.36 -24.69
CA THR A 391 -0.10 4.98 -26.00
C THR A 391 -0.59 4.24 -27.25
N ASN A 392 -1.26 3.09 -27.15
CA ASN A 392 -1.70 2.29 -28.33
C ASN A 392 -0.57 1.97 -29.34
N ARG A 393 0.69 2.08 -28.94
CA ARG A 393 1.87 1.79 -29.78
C ARG A 393 2.56 0.52 -29.26
N PRO A 394 3.07 -0.35 -30.14
CA PRO A 394 3.86 -1.51 -29.71
C PRO A 394 5.10 -1.11 -28.91
N ILE A 395 5.48 -1.93 -27.91
CA ILE A 395 6.60 -1.69 -26.97
C ILE A 395 7.90 -1.30 -27.67
N ILE A 396 8.15 -1.85 -28.86
CA ILE A 396 9.39 -1.67 -29.60
C ILE A 396 9.02 -1.49 -31.09
N GLN A 397 8.99 -0.25 -31.57
CA GLN A 397 8.69 0.01 -32.99
C GLN A 397 9.85 -0.41 -33.91
N ALA A 398 11.09 -0.37 -33.41
CA ALA A 398 12.27 -0.94 -34.05
C ALA A 398 13.38 -1.14 -33.01
N VAL A 399 13.86 -2.36 -32.81
CA VAL A 399 15.27 -2.54 -32.40
C VAL A 399 16.04 -2.39 -33.70
N PRO A 400 16.88 -1.35 -33.90
CA PRO A 400 17.70 -1.27 -35.10
C PRO A 400 18.47 -2.57 -35.28
N SER A 401 18.44 -3.15 -36.48
CA SER A 401 19.25 -4.33 -36.82
C SER A 401 20.76 -4.07 -36.61
N SER A 402 21.19 -2.82 -36.41
CA SER A 402 22.55 -2.42 -36.02
C SER A 402 22.92 -2.72 -34.56
N LEU A 403 21.97 -2.88 -33.64
CA LEU A 403 22.24 -3.39 -32.27
C LEU A 403 22.71 -4.84 -32.29
N LEU A 404 22.36 -5.60 -33.33
CA LEU A 404 22.87 -6.96 -33.56
C LEU A 404 24.33 -6.97 -34.04
N LEU A 405 24.94 -5.83 -34.40
CA LEU A 405 26.20 -5.84 -35.16
C LEU A 405 27.29 -4.82 -34.78
N SER A 406 27.05 -3.70 -34.06
CA SER A 406 28.17 -2.73 -33.84
C SER A 406 28.23 -1.91 -32.56
N ASP A 407 27.12 -1.62 -31.86
CA ASP A 407 27.12 -0.47 -30.91
C ASP A 407 26.93 -0.82 -29.43
N VAL A 408 26.79 -2.10 -29.09
CA VAL A 408 26.97 -2.56 -27.70
C VAL A 408 28.33 -3.19 -27.63
N ASP A 409 29.23 -2.67 -26.78
CA ASP A 409 30.58 -3.22 -26.61
C ASP A 409 30.41 -4.67 -26.13
N TYR A 410 30.49 -5.62 -27.07
CA TYR A 410 30.26 -7.05 -26.81
C TYR A 410 31.18 -7.60 -25.70
N ARG A 411 32.24 -6.86 -25.39
CA ARG A 411 33.12 -7.10 -24.25
C ARG A 411 32.43 -6.99 -22.89
N CYS A 412 31.33 -6.26 -22.78
CA CYS A 412 30.52 -6.21 -21.57
C CYS A 412 29.60 -7.43 -21.39
N PHE A 413 29.36 -8.24 -22.42
CA PHE A 413 28.48 -9.42 -22.34
C PHE A 413 29.19 -10.74 -21.97
N TYR A 414 30.50 -10.74 -21.74
CA TYR A 414 31.23 -11.97 -21.41
C TYR A 414 30.84 -12.62 -20.08
N GLN A 415 30.03 -11.94 -19.25
CA GLN A 415 29.50 -12.48 -17.99
C GLN A 415 28.06 -12.01 -17.78
N PRO A 416 27.07 -12.76 -18.31
CA PRO A 416 25.65 -12.52 -18.05
C PRO A 416 25.33 -12.76 -16.58
N VAL A 417 24.40 -11.98 -16.02
CA VAL A 417 24.00 -12.11 -14.63
C VAL A 417 22.89 -13.16 -14.50
N GLU A 418 23.03 -14.09 -13.55
CA GLU A 418 21.98 -15.07 -13.28
C GLU A 418 20.71 -14.38 -12.73
N VAL A 419 19.56 -14.68 -13.31
CA VAL A 419 18.25 -14.22 -12.84
C VAL A 419 17.43 -15.44 -12.48
N VAL A 420 16.87 -15.51 -11.27
CA VAL A 420 16.05 -16.66 -10.86
C VAL A 420 14.76 -16.70 -11.67
N HIS A 421 14.07 -15.56 -11.79
CA HIS A 421 12.80 -15.48 -12.49
C HIS A 421 12.70 -14.19 -13.29
N LEU A 422 12.47 -14.31 -14.59
CA LEU A 422 12.17 -13.22 -15.51
C LEU A 422 10.69 -13.26 -15.87
N SER A 423 9.99 -12.16 -15.63
CA SER A 423 8.56 -12.03 -15.91
C SER A 423 8.32 -10.90 -16.90
N LEU A 424 7.72 -11.21 -18.04
CA LEU A 424 7.41 -10.25 -19.09
C LEU A 424 5.91 -9.95 -19.11
N SER A 425 5.55 -8.67 -19.03
CA SER A 425 4.14 -8.24 -19.06
C SER A 425 3.93 -7.00 -19.92
N GLY A 426 3.12 -7.13 -20.98
CA GLY A 426 2.88 -6.04 -21.94
C GLY A 426 2.66 -6.50 -23.39
N TYR A 427 2.47 -5.53 -24.29
CA TYR A 427 2.24 -5.74 -25.73
C TYR A 427 3.51 -5.55 -26.58
N PHE A 428 4.23 -6.62 -26.90
CA PHE A 428 5.45 -6.55 -27.72
C PHE A 428 5.13 -6.69 -29.21
N SER A 429 5.81 -5.95 -30.09
CA SER A 429 5.68 -6.16 -31.54
C SER A 429 6.36 -7.47 -31.93
N SER A 430 5.66 -8.32 -32.69
CA SER A 430 6.18 -9.60 -33.18
C SER A 430 7.48 -9.45 -34.00
N SER A 431 7.69 -8.32 -34.68
CA SER A 431 8.87 -8.07 -35.50
C SER A 431 10.15 -7.74 -34.70
N SER A 432 10.03 -7.18 -33.50
CA SER A 432 11.15 -6.63 -32.71
C SER A 432 11.38 -7.39 -31.40
N PHE A 433 10.40 -8.17 -30.96
CA PHE A 433 10.47 -8.99 -29.76
C PHE A 433 11.61 -10.02 -29.78
N PRO A 434 11.91 -10.74 -30.89
CA PRO A 434 13.05 -11.67 -30.93
C PRO A 434 14.40 -10.97 -30.73
N ALA A 435 14.60 -9.81 -31.36
CA ALA A 435 15.83 -9.04 -31.22
C ALA A 435 16.01 -8.51 -29.78
N PHE A 436 14.91 -8.08 -29.16
CA PHE A 436 14.90 -7.67 -27.75
C PHE A 436 15.25 -8.80 -26.79
N LEU A 437 14.59 -9.97 -26.92
CA LEU A 437 14.91 -11.14 -26.12
C LEU A 437 16.37 -11.58 -26.31
N ASN A 438 16.88 -11.50 -27.55
CA ASN A 438 18.27 -11.82 -27.83
C ASN A 438 19.24 -10.91 -27.06
N CYS A 439 19.02 -9.60 -27.05
CA CYS A 439 19.84 -8.68 -26.26
C CYS A 439 19.65 -8.89 -24.75
N LEU A 440 18.42 -9.14 -24.30
CA LEU A 440 18.10 -9.35 -22.89
C LEU A 440 18.78 -10.61 -22.34
N PHE A 441 18.77 -11.71 -23.08
CA PHE A 441 19.45 -12.94 -22.69
C PHE A 441 20.99 -12.84 -22.76
N CYS A 442 21.54 -11.93 -23.57
CA CYS A 442 22.97 -11.60 -23.49
C CYS A 442 23.31 -10.81 -22.20
N VAL A 443 22.35 -10.08 -21.63
CA VAL A 443 22.53 -9.35 -20.36
C VAL A 443 22.34 -10.28 -19.16
N CYS A 444 21.33 -11.14 -19.19
CA CYS A 444 20.99 -12.01 -18.06
C CYS A 444 20.62 -13.44 -18.48
N HIS A 445 20.93 -14.40 -17.61
CA HIS A 445 20.60 -15.81 -17.76
C HIS A 445 19.45 -16.17 -16.81
N PRO A 446 18.18 -16.03 -17.25
CA PRO A 446 17.04 -16.39 -16.42
C PRO A 446 16.90 -17.92 -16.27
N LYS A 447 16.64 -18.41 -15.05
CA LYS A 447 16.30 -19.83 -14.80
C LYS A 447 14.86 -20.15 -15.15
N TYR A 448 13.94 -19.24 -14.83
CA TYR A 448 12.53 -19.32 -15.18
C TYR A 448 12.09 -18.07 -15.93
N VAL A 449 11.31 -18.25 -17.00
CA VAL A 449 10.68 -17.17 -17.76
C VAL A 449 9.17 -17.37 -17.71
N SER A 450 8.45 -16.30 -17.38
CA SER A 450 6.99 -16.26 -17.44
C SER A 450 6.52 -15.06 -18.26
N GLN A 451 5.36 -15.22 -18.91
CA GLN A 451 4.68 -14.15 -19.62
C GLN A 451 3.27 -13.97 -19.08
N HIS A 452 2.90 -12.72 -18.78
CA HIS A 452 1.56 -12.36 -18.32
C HIS A 452 0.95 -11.31 -19.24
N SER A 453 -0.30 -11.50 -19.64
CA SER A 453 -1.10 -10.43 -20.25
C SER A 453 -2.06 -9.80 -19.25
N TYR A 454 -2.27 -8.49 -19.36
CA TYR A 454 -3.29 -7.76 -18.62
C TYR A 454 -4.65 -7.95 -19.32
N SER A 455 -5.35 -9.03 -18.96
CA SER A 455 -6.75 -9.23 -19.33
C SER A 455 -7.65 -8.28 -18.51
N TYR A 456 -8.00 -7.13 -19.08
CA TYR A 456 -9.29 -6.51 -18.80
C TYR A 456 -10.21 -6.84 -19.97
N ALA A 457 -11.23 -7.64 -19.73
CA ALA A 457 -12.05 -8.30 -20.74
C ALA A 457 -12.66 -7.35 -21.78
N THR A 458 -12.28 -7.51 -23.05
CA THR A 458 -13.19 -7.52 -24.21
C THR A 458 -12.69 -8.55 -25.24
N THR A 459 -13.61 -9.01 -26.09
CA THR A 459 -13.54 -10.24 -26.89
C THR A 459 -12.53 -10.28 -28.04
N ASP A 460 -11.96 -9.15 -28.47
CA ASP A 460 -10.94 -9.12 -29.53
C ASP A 460 -9.52 -9.40 -29.00
N TRP A 461 -9.31 -9.28 -27.69
CA TRP A 461 -7.98 -9.29 -27.07
C TRP A 461 -7.50 -10.67 -26.62
N GLU A 462 -8.38 -11.66 -26.58
CA GLU A 462 -8.01 -13.07 -26.36
C GLU A 462 -7.22 -13.66 -27.54
N ARG A 463 -7.35 -13.10 -28.76
CA ARG A 463 -6.58 -13.56 -29.94
C ARG A 463 -5.14 -13.04 -29.92
N GLU A 464 -4.92 -11.76 -29.64
CA GLU A 464 -3.58 -11.16 -29.62
C GLU A 464 -2.72 -11.70 -28.46
N ASP A 465 -3.34 -11.99 -27.31
CA ASP A 465 -2.66 -12.66 -26.18
C ASP A 465 -2.22 -14.09 -26.53
N LYS A 466 -2.97 -14.77 -27.40
CA LYS A 466 -2.62 -16.10 -27.91
C LYS A 466 -1.44 -16.03 -28.88
N GLU A 467 -1.41 -15.04 -29.77
CA GLU A 467 -0.30 -14.79 -30.71
C GLU A 467 1.01 -14.38 -29.99
N LEU A 468 0.94 -13.63 -28.88
CA LEU A 468 2.11 -13.23 -28.09
C LEU A 468 2.72 -14.36 -27.25
N ASN A 469 1.88 -15.19 -26.61
CA ASN A 469 2.36 -16.42 -25.98
C ASN A 469 2.94 -17.37 -27.04
N GLU A 470 2.31 -17.47 -28.22
CA GLU A 470 2.85 -18.20 -29.37
C GLU A 470 4.18 -17.61 -29.88
N SER A 471 4.45 -16.32 -29.70
CA SER A 471 5.72 -15.69 -30.13
C SER A 471 6.90 -16.10 -29.24
N LEU A 472 6.74 -16.09 -27.91
CA LEU A 472 7.77 -16.59 -26.98
C LEU A 472 8.00 -18.10 -27.19
N LEU A 473 6.92 -18.84 -27.43
CA LEU A 473 6.94 -20.26 -27.81
C LEU A 473 7.69 -20.48 -29.14
N GLN A 474 7.38 -19.73 -30.21
CA GLN A 474 8.03 -19.88 -31.52
C GLN A 474 9.52 -19.54 -31.47
N ILE A 475 9.90 -18.46 -30.77
CA ILE A 475 11.31 -18.05 -30.64
C ILE A 475 12.15 -19.13 -29.93
N LEU A 476 11.61 -19.77 -28.90
CA LEU A 476 12.32 -20.79 -28.12
C LEU A 476 12.29 -22.19 -28.78
N VAL A 477 11.32 -22.46 -29.65
CA VAL A 477 11.13 -23.78 -30.30
C VAL A 477 11.83 -23.90 -31.66
N MET A 478 12.13 -22.81 -32.37
CA MET A 478 12.71 -22.89 -33.72
C MET A 478 14.23 -23.12 -33.74
N GLU A 479 14.67 -24.38 -33.57
CA GLU A 479 16.07 -24.84 -33.66
C GLU A 479 16.81 -24.41 -34.95
N THR A 480 16.09 -24.20 -36.05
CA THR A 480 16.67 -23.91 -37.37
C THR A 480 16.92 -22.43 -37.66
N GLU A 481 16.15 -21.51 -37.05
CA GLU A 481 16.36 -20.05 -37.16
C GLU A 481 17.14 -19.46 -35.98
N MET A 482 17.25 -20.19 -34.87
CA MET A 482 18.00 -19.77 -33.67
C MET A 482 19.48 -19.44 -33.94
N ARG A 483 20.09 -19.99 -35.01
CA ARG A 483 21.51 -19.73 -35.36
C ARG A 483 21.83 -18.26 -35.69
N ARG A 484 20.82 -17.40 -35.91
CA ARG A 484 21.01 -15.96 -36.14
C ARG A 484 21.11 -15.14 -34.85
N TYR A 485 20.76 -15.74 -33.71
CA TYR A 485 20.81 -15.12 -32.39
C TYR A 485 22.07 -15.57 -31.64
N PHE A 486 22.53 -14.77 -30.67
CA PHE A 486 23.80 -14.97 -29.98
C PHE A 486 23.67 -15.94 -28.79
N TRP A 487 22.62 -15.80 -27.98
CA TRP A 487 22.37 -16.60 -26.77
C TRP A 487 22.11 -18.12 -26.99
N PRO A 488 21.67 -18.63 -28.16
CA PRO A 488 21.46 -20.08 -28.33
C PRO A 488 22.74 -20.92 -28.27
N ARG A 489 23.92 -20.30 -28.33
CA ARG A 489 25.21 -21.00 -28.09
C ARG A 489 25.41 -21.33 -26.61
N ASP A 490 24.83 -20.52 -25.74
CA ASP A 490 25.00 -20.57 -24.29
C ASP A 490 23.81 -21.26 -23.61
N LEU A 491 22.74 -21.57 -24.35
CA LEU A 491 21.62 -22.37 -23.88
C LEU A 491 21.92 -23.88 -24.03
N GLU A 492 21.70 -24.64 -22.97
CA GLU A 492 21.87 -26.09 -22.92
C GLU A 492 20.54 -26.83 -23.14
N ASP A 493 19.47 -26.42 -22.45
CA ASP A 493 18.19 -27.12 -22.45
C ASP A 493 17.00 -26.18 -22.12
N ILE A 494 15.81 -26.58 -22.54
CA ILE A 494 14.53 -25.88 -22.31
C ILE A 494 13.49 -26.87 -21.80
N CYS A 495 12.99 -26.66 -20.58
CA CYS A 495 11.96 -27.48 -19.96
C CYS A 495 10.65 -26.70 -19.77
N TRP A 496 9.53 -27.32 -20.13
CA TRP A 496 8.19 -26.74 -19.97
C TRP A 496 7.62 -27.06 -18.59
N VAL A 497 7.10 -26.06 -17.89
CA VAL A 497 6.45 -26.24 -16.58
C VAL A 497 5.00 -25.77 -16.68
N GLU A 498 4.04 -26.68 -16.51
CA GLU A 498 2.63 -26.29 -16.37
C GLU A 498 2.36 -25.80 -14.94
N ALA A 499 1.97 -24.53 -14.78
CA ALA A 499 1.55 -24.00 -13.48
C ALA A 499 0.02 -24.13 -13.30
N LEU A 500 -0.40 -24.99 -12.38
CA LEU A 500 -1.78 -25.05 -11.87
C LEU A 500 -1.91 -24.18 -10.61
N ASP A 501 -2.92 -23.32 -10.54
CA ASP A 501 -3.15 -22.48 -9.35
C ASP A 501 -3.71 -23.33 -8.17
N LYS A 502 -3.58 -22.86 -6.92
CA LYS A 502 -4.01 -23.58 -5.69
C LYS A 502 -5.53 -23.93 -5.65
N ILE A 503 -6.31 -23.39 -6.58
CA ILE A 503 -7.78 -23.56 -6.70
C ILE A 503 -8.15 -24.42 -7.95
N GLY A 504 -7.17 -24.93 -8.70
CA GLY A 504 -7.42 -25.78 -9.88
C GLY A 504 -7.96 -25.03 -11.10
N GLN A 505 -7.85 -23.70 -11.14
CA GLN A 505 -8.11 -22.91 -12.35
C GLN A 505 -6.81 -22.75 -13.15
N LYS A 506 -6.89 -22.94 -14.48
CA LYS A 506 -5.79 -22.67 -15.41
C LYS A 506 -5.53 -21.17 -15.45
N GLN A 507 -4.34 -20.72 -15.04
CA GLN A 507 -3.86 -19.42 -15.47
C GLN A 507 -3.34 -19.55 -16.91
N ASN A 508 -3.63 -18.58 -17.78
CA ASN A 508 -3.01 -18.45 -19.11
C ASN A 508 -1.55 -17.94 -18.98
N VAL A 509 -0.74 -18.61 -18.17
CA VAL A 509 0.65 -18.22 -17.90
C VAL A 509 1.54 -19.39 -18.29
N VAL A 510 2.37 -19.19 -19.30
CA VAL A 510 3.38 -20.16 -19.72
C VAL A 510 4.61 -19.96 -18.84
N TRP A 511 5.06 -21.03 -18.19
CA TRP A 511 6.32 -21.06 -17.44
C TRP A 511 7.33 -21.92 -18.19
N ILE A 512 8.50 -21.34 -18.43
CA ILE A 512 9.59 -21.98 -19.16
C ILE A 512 10.81 -21.99 -18.26
N GLN A 513 11.38 -23.16 -18.05
CA GLN A 513 12.65 -23.32 -17.37
C GLN A 513 13.77 -23.39 -18.41
N LEU A 514 14.79 -22.57 -18.25
CA LEU A 514 15.94 -22.50 -19.13
C LEU A 514 17.18 -23.02 -18.40
N LYS A 515 17.99 -23.83 -19.07
CA LYS A 515 19.29 -24.30 -18.59
C LYS A 515 20.38 -23.70 -19.47
N TRP A 516 21.31 -22.98 -18.85
CA TRP A 516 22.43 -22.33 -19.53
C TRP A 516 23.71 -23.15 -19.34
N ARG A 517 24.62 -23.12 -20.32
CA ARG A 517 25.94 -23.76 -20.27
C ARG A 517 26.85 -22.96 -19.34
N GLU A 518 27.63 -23.69 -18.52
CA GLU A 518 28.58 -23.12 -17.55
C GLU A 518 29.83 -22.51 -18.20
#